data_AF-A0A2D7EUK6-F1
#
_entry.id   AF-A0A2D7EUK6-F1
#
_cell.length_a   1.000
_cell.length_b   1.000
_cell.length_c   1.000
_cell.angle_alpha   90.00
_cell.angle_beta   90.00
_cell.angle_gamma   90.00
#
_symmetry.space_group_name_H-M   'P 1'
#
loop_
_entity.id
_entity.type
_entity.pdbx_description
1 polymer ?
#
loop_
_entity_poly.entity_id
_entity_poly.type
_entity_poly.pdbx_seq_one_letter_code
_entity_poly.pdbx_strand_id
1 'polypeptide(L)' 'MKLQDYQEKAAEFAIYPNTHAITYPALGLAGEAGEVANKVKKFIRDGADRESFEVKKTEIAAEIGDVLWYCAALANDL' A
#
# COMPACT_ATOMS: atom_id res chain seq x y z
N MET A 1 -0.96 10.75 -13.59
CA MET A 1 0.42 10.50 -13.12
C MET A 1 0.91 9.25 -13.83
N LYS A 2 2.09 9.27 -14.44
CA LYS A 2 2.72 8.05 -14.96
C LYS A 2 3.33 7.28 -13.79
N LEU A 3 3.54 5.96 -13.98
CA LEU A 3 4.17 5.13 -12.94
C LEU A 3 5.55 5.66 -12.53
N GLN A 4 6.31 6.17 -13.49
CA GLN A 4 7.61 6.78 -13.23
C GLN A 4 7.51 8.01 -12.31
N ASP A 5 6.60 8.95 -12.62
CA ASP A 5 6.38 10.14 -11.79
C ASP A 5 6.00 9.76 -10.34
N TYR A 6 5.27 8.64 -10.16
CA TYR A 6 4.90 8.14 -8.85
C TYR A 6 6.10 7.58 -8.09
N GLN A 7 6.91 6.75 -8.76
CA GLN A 7 8.08 6.13 -8.16
C GLN A 7 9.10 7.18 -7.71
N GLU A 8 9.36 8.20 -8.54
CA GLU A 8 10.23 9.32 -8.21
C GLU A 8 9.74 10.05 -6.94
N LYS A 9 8.43 10.36 -6.87
CA LYS A 9 7.85 10.97 -5.68
C LYS A 9 7.86 10.07 -4.46
N ALA A 10 7.60 8.77 -4.62
CA ALA A 10 7.60 7.82 -3.52
C ALA A 10 8.98 7.74 -2.85
N ALA A 11 10.05 7.77 -3.66
CA ALA A 11 11.43 7.74 -3.20
C ALA A 11 11.81 8.96 -2.33
N GLU A 12 11.18 10.12 -2.53
CA GLU A 12 11.41 11.32 -1.68
C GLU A 12 11.03 11.09 -0.21
N PHE A 13 10.14 10.15 0.06
CA PHE A 13 9.65 9.82 1.40
C PHE A 13 10.24 8.52 1.95
N ALA A 14 11.13 7.85 1.21
CA ALA A 14 11.74 6.59 1.63
C ALA A 14 12.77 6.82 2.74
N ILE A 15 12.36 6.58 3.99
CA ILE A 15 13.20 6.78 5.17
C ILE A 15 13.36 5.45 5.92
N TYR A 16 14.47 4.77 5.68
CA TYR A 16 14.89 3.56 6.39
C TYR A 16 16.41 3.35 6.23
N PRO A 17 17.08 2.56 7.09
CA PRO A 17 18.52 2.34 6.97
C PRO A 17 18.89 1.64 5.67
N ASN A 18 19.96 2.09 4.99
CA ASN A 18 20.46 1.47 3.75
C ASN A 18 20.78 -0.02 3.90
N THR A 19 21.17 -0.46 5.10
CA THR A 19 21.41 -1.89 5.41
C THR A 19 20.15 -2.76 5.29
N HIS A 20 18.98 -2.14 5.23
CA HIS A 20 17.67 -2.79 5.12
C HIS A 20 16.90 -2.32 3.89
N ALA A 21 17.56 -1.73 2.88
CA ALA A 21 16.91 -1.17 1.69
C ALA A 21 16.04 -2.18 0.91
N ILE A 22 16.35 -3.48 1.00
CA ILE A 22 15.52 -4.53 0.40
C ILE A 22 14.53 -5.11 1.43
N THR A 23 14.99 -5.42 2.63
CA THR A 23 14.20 -6.15 3.63
C THR A 23 13.06 -5.31 4.21
N TYR A 24 13.30 -4.03 4.46
CA TYR A 24 12.28 -3.13 5.02
C TYR A 24 11.08 -2.97 4.07
N PRO A 25 11.24 -2.54 2.81
CA PRO A 25 10.10 -2.38 1.93
C PRO A 25 9.46 -3.71 1.52
N ALA A 26 10.21 -4.82 1.46
CA ALA A 26 9.62 -6.14 1.23
C ALA A 26 8.69 -6.59 2.37
N LEU A 27 9.07 -6.34 3.62
CA LEU A 27 8.21 -6.65 4.78
C LEU A 27 6.99 -5.73 4.83
N GLY A 28 7.16 -4.44 4.56
CA GLY A 28 6.07 -3.49 4.43
C GLY A 28 5.07 -3.91 3.36
N LEU A 29 5.54 -4.22 2.15
CA LEU A 29 4.72 -4.71 1.04
C LEU A 29 3.81 -5.89 1.44
N ALA A 30 4.38 -6.88 2.13
CA ALA A 30 3.61 -8.03 2.60
C ALA A 30 2.58 -7.66 3.68
N GLY A 31 2.93 -6.73 4.58
CA GLY A 31 2.04 -6.19 5.60
C GLY A 31 0.81 -5.52 4.99
N GLU A 32 1.03 -4.54 4.12
CA GLU A 32 -0.05 -3.77 3.49
C GLU A 32 -0.92 -4.62 2.57
N ALA A 33 -0.34 -5.59 1.86
CA ALA A 33 -1.12 -6.55 1.09
C ALA A 33 -2.05 -7.39 2.01
N GLY A 34 -1.58 -7.73 3.21
CA GLY A 34 -2.39 -8.36 4.25
C GLY A 34 -3.51 -7.47 4.76
N GLU A 35 -3.26 -6.16 4.90
CA GLU A 35 -4.27 -5.17 5.29
C GLU A 35 -5.38 -5.05 4.23
N VAL A 36 -5.01 -4.94 2.95
CA VAL A 36 -5.96 -5.00 1.81
C VAL A 36 -6.84 -6.24 1.91
N ALA A 37 -6.23 -7.42 2.05
CA ALA A 37 -6.95 -8.68 2.14
C ALA A 37 -7.90 -8.71 3.35
N ASN A 38 -7.46 -8.18 4.50
CA ASN A 38 -8.27 -8.15 5.71
C ASN A 38 -9.48 -7.20 5.57
N LYS A 39 -9.30 -6.01 4.98
CA LYS A 39 -10.40 -5.06 4.74
C LYS A 39 -11.41 -5.62 3.75
N VAL A 40 -10.96 -6.19 2.62
CA VAL A 40 -11.83 -6.84 1.64
C VAL A 40 -12.62 -7.99 2.27
N LYS A 41 -11.96 -8.86 3.04
CA LYS A 41 -12.63 -9.96 3.76
C LYS A 41 -13.69 -9.45 4.74
N LYS A 42 -13.38 -8.42 5.55
CA LYS A 42 -14.35 -7.81 6.48
C LYS A 42 -15.53 -7.20 5.72
N PHE A 43 -15.28 -6.55 4.59
CA PHE A 43 -16.34 -5.98 3.76
C PHE A 43 -17.30 -7.06 3.24
N ILE A 44 -16.78 -8.18 2.74
CA ILE A 44 -17.60 -9.33 2.30
C ILE A 44 -18.43 -9.91 3.46
N ARG A 45 -17.84 -10.03 4.66
CA ARG A 45 -18.51 -10.59 5.84
C ARG A 45 -19.64 -9.70 6.37
N ASP A 46 -19.38 -8.40 6.47
CA ASP A 46 -20.26 -7.47 7.20
C ASP A 46 -21.29 -6.79 6.28
N GLY A 47 -21.08 -6.80 4.95
CA GLY A 47 -21.86 -6.00 4.02
C GLY A 47 -21.67 -4.49 4.24
N ALA A 48 -22.38 -3.66 3.48
CA ALA A 48 -22.43 -2.20 3.69
C ALA A 48 -23.71 -1.63 3.06
N ASP A 49 -24.28 -0.63 3.70
CA ASP A 49 -25.18 0.30 3.00
C ASP A 49 -24.38 1.23 2.08
N ARG A 50 -25.07 2.10 1.34
CA ARG A 50 -24.43 2.92 0.31
C ARG A 50 -23.38 3.90 0.86
N GLU A 51 -23.61 4.46 2.05
CA GLU A 51 -22.70 5.42 2.67
C GLU A 51 -21.47 4.72 3.25
N SER A 52 -21.67 3.63 3.98
CA SER A 52 -20.57 2.80 4.51
C SER A 52 -19.75 2.12 3.42
N PHE A 53 -20.32 1.90 2.23
CA PHE A 53 -19.58 1.37 1.08
C PHE A 53 -18.50 2.33 0.58
N GLU A 54 -18.80 3.63 0.47
CA GLU A 54 -17.83 4.62 -0.02
C GLU A 54 -16.69 4.85 0.99
N VAL A 55 -17.01 4.80 2.29
CA VAL A 55 -15.99 4.82 3.35
C VAL A 55 -15.07 3.60 3.23
N LYS A 56 -15.63 2.39 3.15
CA LYS A 56 -14.85 1.14 3.03
C LYS A 56 -13.99 1.11 1.76
N LYS A 57 -14.48 1.65 0.65
CA LYS A 57 -13.69 1.81 -0.58
C LYS A 57 -12.49 2.71 -0.36
N THR A 58 -12.68 3.85 0.30
CA THR A 58 -11.60 4.79 0.61
C THR A 58 -10.55 4.15 1.51
N GLU A 59 -10.99 3.39 2.51
CA GLU A 59 -10.10 2.63 3.39
C GLU A 59 -9.28 1.57 2.65
N ILE A 60 -9.88 0.83 1.69
CA ILE A 60 -9.15 -0.15 0.88
C ILE A 60 -8.19 0.56 -0.08
N ALA A 61 -8.60 1.69 -0.66
CA ALA A 61 -7.77 2.47 -1.56
C ALA A 61 -6.52 3.02 -0.87
N ALA A 62 -6.62 3.39 0.42
CA ALA A 62 -5.47 3.79 1.22
C ALA A 62 -4.44 2.65 1.31
N GLU A 63 -4.85 1.43 1.71
CA GLU A 63 -3.95 0.27 1.80
C GLU A 63 -3.33 -0.10 0.44
N ILE A 64 -4.09 0.03 -0.65
CA ILE A 64 -3.55 -0.16 -2.01
C ILE A 64 -2.48 0.91 -2.31
N GLY A 65 -2.68 2.14 -1.86
CA GLY A 65 -1.68 3.20 -1.96
C GLY A 65 -0.38 2.83 -1.28
N ASP A 66 -0.46 2.23 -0.09
CA ASP A 66 0.72 1.80 0.66
C ASP A 66 1.41 0.59 0.00
N VAL A 67 0.64 -0.36 -0.53
CA VAL A 67 1.18 -1.45 -1.39
C VAL A 67 1.94 -0.90 -2.58
N LEU A 68 1.38 0.08 -3.28
CA LEU A 68 2.03 0.72 -4.43
C LEU A 68 3.31 1.45 -4.01
N TRP A 69 3.29 2.11 -2.86
CA TRP A 69 4.45 2.81 -2.32
C TRP A 69 5.60 1.84 -2.03
N TYR A 70 5.33 0.76 -1.30
CA TYR A 70 6.36 -0.25 -1.02
C TYR A 70 6.84 -0.99 -2.27
N CYS A 71 5.96 -1.21 -3.25
CA CYS A 71 6.35 -1.78 -4.53
C CYS A 71 7.32 -0.85 -5.28
N ALA A 72 7.02 0.45 -5.31
CA ALA A 72 7.88 1.47 -5.92
C ALA A 72 9.22 1.62 -5.19
N ALA A 73 9.20 1.65 -3.85
CA ALA A 73 10.39 1.74 -3.01
C ALA A 73 11.30 0.51 -3.21
N LEU A 74 10.74 -0.70 -3.15
CA LEU A 74 11.49 -1.92 -3.38
C LEU A 74 12.05 -2.00 -4.81
N ALA A 75 11.29 -1.57 -5.82
CA ALA A 75 11.77 -1.54 -7.20
C ALA A 75 12.89 -0.51 -7.43
N ASN A 76 12.94 0.55 -6.63
CA ASN A 76 14.00 1.55 -6.68
C ASN A 76 15.30 1.05 -6.02
N ASP A 77 15.18 0.24 -4.98
CA ASP A 77 16.30 -0.23 -4.16
C ASP A 77 16.90 -1.58 -4.64
N LEU A 78 16.32 -2.18 -5.69
CA LEU A 78 16.80 -3.38 -6.40
C LEU A 78 17.65 -3.01 -7.63
#